data_AF-A0A6I7W6F5-F1
#
_entry.id   AF-A0A6I7W6F5-F1
#
_cell.length_a   1.000
_cell.length_b   1.000
_cell.length_c   1.000
_cell.angle_alpha   90.00
_cell.angle_beta   90.00
_cell.angle_gamma   90.00
#
_symmetry.space_group_name_H-M   'P 1'
#
loop_
_entity.id
_entity.type
_entity.pdbx_description
1 polymer ?
#
loop_
_entity_poly.entity_id
_entity_poly.type
_entity_poly.pdbx_seq_one_letter_code
_entity_poly.pdbx_strand_id
1 'polypeptide(L)'
;MGSGAANTKIISESNCVGRYSYSGEIAARVSNNYELNGFDDWYLPSRDELYLMNKNLNAKGLGGFKGRSYWSSSNYTISSRPDAFAWIQSFGGGNYGVSRFSELSVRSIRSF
;
A
#
# COMPACT_ATOMS: atom_id res chain seq x y z
N MET A 1 16.32 0.90 3.73
CA MET A 1 15.29 0.99 2.68
C MET A 1 14.08 0.23 3.17
N GLY A 2 12.90 0.84 3.05
CA GLY A 2 11.66 0.39 3.68
C GLY A 2 11.12 1.49 4.59
N SER A 3 10.21 2.31 4.07
CA SER A 3 9.52 3.37 4.82
C SER A 3 8.07 2.98 5.14
N GLY A 4 7.68 1.74 4.83
CA GLY A 4 6.29 1.31 4.84
C GLY A 4 5.64 1.45 6.21
N ALA A 5 6.32 0.96 7.25
CA ALA A 5 5.82 1.03 8.62
C ALA A 5 5.60 2.48 9.09
N ALA A 6 6.62 3.34 8.96
CA ALA A 6 6.54 4.74 9.35
C ALA A 6 5.47 5.52 8.56
N ASN A 7 5.40 5.33 7.25
CA ASN A 7 4.40 5.97 6.41
C ASN A 7 2.99 5.50 6.76
N THR A 8 2.80 4.20 7.00
CA THR A 8 1.50 3.62 7.36
C THR A 8 0.98 4.23 8.65
N LYS A 9 1.84 4.38 9.66
CA LYS A 9 1.48 5.01 10.93
C LYS A 9 0.99 6.45 10.72
N ILE A 10 1.79 7.27 10.02
CA ILE A 10 1.44 8.68 9.72
C ILE A 10 0.11 8.78 8.96
N ILE A 11 -0.09 7.95 7.94
CA ILE A 11 -1.31 7.99 7.12
C ILE A 11 -2.52 7.51 7.94
N SER A 12 -2.35 6.50 8.79
CA SER A 12 -3.43 5.95 9.61
C SER A 12 -3.95 6.96 10.64
N GLU A 13 -3.05 7.77 11.19
CA GLU A 13 -3.34 8.84 12.16
C GLU A 13 -3.87 10.14 11.50
N SER A 14 -3.87 10.21 10.16
CA SER A 14 -4.39 11.37 9.43
C SER A 14 -5.93 11.35 9.34
N ASN A 15 -6.54 12.51 9.14
CA ASN A 15 -7.99 12.67 8.94
C ASN A 15 -8.46 12.28 7.53
N CYS A 16 -7.68 11.47 6.79
CA CYS A 16 -8.10 10.97 5.49
C CYS A 16 -9.31 10.03 5.60
N VAL A 17 -10.22 10.09 4.64
CA VAL A 17 -11.36 9.17 4.54
C VAL A 17 -11.42 8.57 3.15
N GLY A 18 -11.67 7.26 3.08
CA GLY A 18 -11.86 6.52 1.85
C GLY A 18 -13.14 6.97 1.15
N ARG A 19 -13.02 7.84 0.16
CA ARG A 19 -14.17 8.47 -0.52
C ARG A 19 -15.15 7.49 -1.17
N TYR A 20 -14.67 6.33 -1.60
CA TYR A 20 -15.46 5.29 -2.26
C TYR A 20 -15.50 3.98 -1.45
N SER A 21 -15.02 4.02 -0.20
CA SER A 21 -15.18 2.90 0.72
C SER A 21 -16.49 3.07 1.49
N TYR A 22 -17.34 2.04 1.52
CA TYR A 22 -18.58 2.06 2.32
C TYR A 22 -18.29 2.31 3.82
N SER A 23 -17.12 1.89 4.31
CA SER A 23 -16.68 2.12 5.69
C SER A 23 -15.89 3.42 5.89
N GLY A 24 -15.60 4.18 4.83
CA GLY A 24 -14.67 5.32 4.90
C GLY A 24 -13.22 4.94 5.17
N GLU A 25 -12.89 3.64 5.13
CA GLU A 25 -11.56 3.13 5.42
C GLU A 25 -10.53 3.43 4.33
N ILE A 26 -9.27 3.51 4.76
CA ILE A 26 -8.11 3.71 3.88
C ILE A 26 -7.14 2.54 4.00
N ALA A 27 -6.40 2.24 2.94
CA ALA A 27 -5.49 1.09 2.86
C ALA A 27 -4.46 1.03 4.02
N ALA A 28 -4.02 2.19 4.50
CA ALA A 28 -3.10 2.28 5.63
C ALA A 28 -3.75 1.78 6.94
N ARG A 29 -4.96 2.26 7.29
CA ARG A 29 -5.68 1.82 8.50
C ARG A 29 -6.06 0.36 8.43
N VAL A 30 -6.52 -0.11 7.27
CA VAL A 30 -6.81 -1.53 7.05
C VAL A 30 -5.57 -2.37 7.36
N SER A 31 -4.37 -1.93 6.95
CA SER A 31 -3.14 -2.66 7.24
C SER A 31 -2.70 -2.51 8.69
N ASN A 32 -2.81 -1.32 9.27
CA ASN A 32 -2.37 -1.00 10.63
C ASN A 32 -3.22 -1.68 11.71
N ASN A 33 -4.50 -1.92 11.42
CA ASN A 33 -5.43 -2.60 12.32
C ASN A 33 -5.57 -4.09 11.96
N TYR A 34 -4.75 -4.59 11.03
CA TYR A 34 -4.83 -5.97 10.60
C TYR A 34 -4.18 -6.88 11.64
N GLU A 35 -4.91 -7.89 12.09
CA GLU A 35 -4.40 -8.91 12.98
C GLU A 35 -4.48 -10.28 12.30
N LEU A 36 -3.35 -10.98 12.26
CA LEU A 36 -3.29 -12.32 11.68
C LEU A 36 -2.23 -13.17 12.40
N ASN A 37 -2.61 -14.38 12.79
CA ASN A 37 -1.74 -15.35 13.46
C ASN A 37 -1.07 -14.82 14.74
N GLY A 38 -1.75 -13.94 15.48
CA GLY A 38 -1.23 -13.34 16.72
C GLY A 38 -0.27 -12.18 16.51
N PHE A 39 -0.18 -11.65 15.28
CA PHE A 39 0.61 -10.47 14.96
C PHE A 39 -0.29 -9.29 14.58
N ASP A 40 0.01 -8.13 15.15
CA ASP A 40 -0.66 -6.83 14.98
C ASP A 40 0.29 -5.75 14.41
N ASP A 41 1.53 -6.13 14.08
CA ASP A 41 2.60 -5.27 13.57
C ASP A 41 2.59 -5.11 12.04
N TRP A 42 1.42 -5.29 11.42
CA TRP A 42 1.24 -5.23 9.98
C TRP A 42 1.18 -3.79 9.46
N TYR A 43 1.74 -3.56 8.28
CA TYR A 43 1.76 -2.24 7.67
C TYR A 43 1.60 -2.28 6.15
N LEU A 44 1.18 -1.15 5.57
CA LEU A 44 1.08 -0.98 4.13
C LEU A 44 2.49 -0.78 3.55
N PRO A 45 2.97 -1.67 2.66
CA PRO A 45 4.33 -1.61 2.14
C PRO A 45 4.59 -0.31 1.39
N SER A 46 5.82 0.19 1.50
CA SER A 46 6.33 1.22 0.59
C SER A 46 6.53 0.65 -0.81
N ARG A 47 6.70 1.52 -1.80
CA ARG A 47 6.97 1.12 -3.18
C ARG A 47 8.18 0.19 -3.29
N ASP A 48 9.26 0.51 -2.59
CA ASP A 48 10.51 -0.26 -2.69
C ASP A 48 10.33 -1.66 -2.05
N GLU A 49 9.52 -1.77 -1.00
CA GLU A 49 9.15 -3.08 -0.42
C GLU A 49 8.28 -3.89 -1.37
N LEU A 50 7.29 -3.29 -2.04
CA LEU A 50 6.50 -3.96 -3.09
C LEU A 50 7.38 -4.43 -4.25
N TYR A 51 8.37 -3.63 -4.65
CA TYR A 51 9.33 -4.03 -5.68
C TYR A 51 10.13 -5.28 -5.26
N LEU A 52 10.61 -5.32 -4.01
CA LEU A 52 11.31 -6.49 -3.49
C LEU A 52 10.40 -7.71 -3.38
N MET A 53 9.15 -7.54 -2.94
CA MET A 53 8.16 -8.62 -2.93
C MET A 53 7.89 -9.16 -4.34
N ASN A 54 7.79 -8.28 -5.34
CA ASN A 54 7.60 -8.71 -6.72
C ASN A 54 8.78 -9.56 -7.19
N LYS A 55 10.00 -9.04 -7.01
CA LYS A 55 11.23 -9.67 -7.47
C LYS A 55 11.51 -11.00 -6.76
N ASN A 56 11.27 -11.06 -5.46
CA ASN A 56 11.68 -12.20 -4.64
C ASN A 56 10.59 -13.25 -4.45
N LEU A 57 9.30 -12.87 -4.52
CA LEU A 57 8.17 -13.76 -4.28
C LEU A 57 7.33 -13.95 -5.54
N ASN A 58 6.71 -12.88 -6.05
CA ASN A 58 5.76 -12.98 -7.16
C ASN A 58 6.38 -13.56 -8.44
N ALA A 59 7.57 -13.07 -8.82
CA ALA A 59 8.31 -13.56 -9.99
C ALA A 59 8.71 -15.04 -9.88
N LYS A 60 8.67 -15.62 -8.67
CA LYS A 60 8.93 -17.04 -8.41
C LYS A 60 7.65 -17.85 -8.20
N GLY A 61 6.48 -17.25 -8.40
CA GLY A 61 5.17 -17.89 -8.15
C GLY A 61 4.84 -18.08 -6.68
N LEU A 62 5.52 -17.37 -5.77
CA LEU A 62 5.32 -17.45 -4.32
C LEU A 62 4.45 -16.30 -3.81
N GLY A 63 3.87 -16.44 -2.61
CA GLY A 63 3.16 -15.35 -1.91
C GLY A 63 1.70 -15.12 -2.30
N GLY A 64 1.16 -15.87 -3.27
CA GLY A 64 -0.28 -15.87 -3.58
C GLY A 64 -0.82 -14.51 -4.03
N PHE A 65 -0.06 -13.79 -4.86
CA PHE A 65 -0.47 -12.50 -5.41
C PHE A 65 -1.60 -12.68 -6.42
N LYS A 66 -2.75 -12.03 -6.18
CA LYS A 66 -3.96 -12.15 -7.03
C LYS A 66 -4.20 -10.93 -7.92
N GLY A 67 -3.74 -9.75 -7.52
CA GLY A 67 -3.88 -8.49 -8.26
C GLY A 67 -2.64 -8.15 -9.10
N ARG A 68 -2.84 -7.33 -10.14
CA ARG A 68 -1.74 -6.74 -10.94
C ARG A 68 -1.12 -5.51 -10.29
N SER A 69 -1.85 -4.83 -9.40
CA SER A 69 -1.43 -3.57 -8.79
C SER A 69 -1.85 -3.51 -7.33
N TYR A 70 -0.95 -3.01 -6.49
CA TYR A 70 -1.15 -2.92 -5.04
C TYR A 70 -0.93 -1.49 -4.56
N TRP A 71 -1.71 -1.11 -3.54
CA TRP A 71 -1.49 0.12 -2.80
C TRP A 71 -0.12 0.15 -2.14
N SER A 72 0.56 1.29 -2.22
CA SER A 72 1.77 1.56 -1.45
C SER A 72 1.57 2.74 -0.51
N SER A 73 2.31 2.76 0.60
CA SER A 73 2.34 3.90 1.53
C SER A 73 3.30 5.02 1.07
N SER A 74 3.90 4.92 -0.11
CA SER A 74 4.75 5.98 -0.67
C SER A 74 3.91 7.13 -1.22
N ASN A 75 4.20 8.36 -0.78
CA ASN A 75 3.46 9.54 -1.24
C ASN A 75 3.78 9.89 -2.70
N TYR A 76 2.76 10.20 -3.50
CA TYR A 76 2.91 10.77 -4.83
C TYR A 76 2.38 12.20 -4.85
N THR A 77 3.30 13.16 -4.82
CA THR A 77 2.97 14.57 -4.95
C THR A 77 3.27 15.02 -6.38
N ILE A 78 2.24 15.40 -7.14
CA ILE A 78 2.41 16.25 -8.31
C ILE A 78 2.10 17.68 -7.85
N SER A 79 2.98 18.64 -8.15
CA SER A 79 2.87 20.04 -7.70
C SER A 79 1.55 20.71 -8.07
N SER A 80 0.92 20.31 -9.19
CA SER A 80 -0.35 20.86 -9.65
C SER A 80 -1.58 20.23 -8.99
N ARG A 81 -1.46 19.05 -8.36
CA ARG A 81 -2.55 18.35 -7.65
C ARG A 81 -1.99 17.51 -6.50
N PRO A 82 -1.53 18.14 -5.41
CA PRO A 82 -0.89 17.44 -4.29
C PRO A 82 -1.81 16.39 -3.64
N ASP A 83 -3.12 16.57 -3.78
CA ASP A 83 -4.13 15.75 -3.12
C ASP A 83 -4.93 14.79 -4.01
N ALA A 84 -4.56 14.63 -5.29
CA ALA A 84 -5.36 13.82 -6.21
C ALA A 84 -4.86 12.38 -6.37
N PHE A 85 -3.58 12.11 -6.09
CA PHE A 85 -2.94 10.87 -6.50
C PHE A 85 -2.17 10.18 -5.35
N ALA A 86 -1.89 8.90 -5.53
CA ALA A 86 -1.02 8.08 -4.70
C ALA A 86 -0.22 7.10 -5.58
N TRP A 87 1.00 6.72 -5.13
CA TRP A 87 1.81 5.76 -5.89
C TRP A 87 1.30 4.34 -5.69
N ILE A 88 1.22 3.61 -6.81
CA ILE A 88 1.05 2.16 -6.81
C ILE A 88 2.25 1.49 -7.46
N GLN A 89 2.51 0.26 -7.04
CA GLN A 89 3.39 -0.63 -7.77
C GLN A 89 2.53 -1.60 -8.57
N SER A 90 2.66 -1.56 -9.90
CA SER A 90 2.18 -2.65 -10.75
C SER A 90 3.29 -3.69 -10.87
N PHE A 91 2.94 -4.97 -10.67
CA PHE A 91 3.89 -6.07 -10.81
C PHE A 91 4.28 -6.37 -12.25
N GLY A 92 3.57 -5.78 -13.23
CA GLY A 92 3.89 -5.84 -14.66
C GLY A 92 4.97 -4.84 -15.13
N GLY A 93 5.67 -4.15 -14.20
CA GLY A 93 6.88 -3.38 -14.53
C GLY A 93 6.74 -1.87 -14.64
N GLY A 94 5.67 -1.27 -14.12
CA GLY A 94 5.48 0.18 -14.15
C GLY A 94 5.07 0.79 -12.81
N ASN A 95 5.61 1.98 -12.53
CA ASN A 95 5.16 2.87 -11.48
C ASN A 95 4.17 3.85 -12.10
N TYR A 96 2.94 3.85 -11.61
CA TYR A 96 1.93 4.80 -12.08
C TYR A 96 1.33 5.51 -10.88
N GLY A 97 1.15 6.82 -11.01
CA GLY A 97 0.27 7.55 -10.11
C GLY A 97 -1.17 7.17 -10.47
N VAL A 98 -1.90 6.62 -9.51
CA VAL A 98 -3.34 6.43 -9.66
C VAL A 98 -4.06 7.46 -8.80
N SER A 99 -5.30 7.75 -9.19
CA SER A 99 -6.21 8.46 -8.30
C SER A 99 -6.22 7.76 -6.94
N ARG A 100 -6.03 8.51 -5.86
CA ARG A 100 -6.06 7.97 -4.47
C ARG A 100 -7.41 7.39 -4.07
N PHE A 101 -8.37 7.48 -4.98
CA PHE A 101 -9.74 7.04 -4.85
C PHE A 101 -10.07 5.75 -5.59
N SER A 102 -9.11 5.17 -6.33
CA SER A 102 -9.32 3.92 -7.05
C SER A 102 -9.47 2.73 -6.10
N GLU A 103 -10.16 1.67 -6.52
CA GLU A 103 -10.17 0.41 -5.78
C GLU A 103 -8.99 -0.45 -6.21
N LEU A 104 -8.05 -0.71 -5.30
CA LEU A 104 -6.88 -1.55 -5.53
C LEU A 104 -6.65 -2.52 -4.39
N SER A 105 -5.93 -3.60 -4.69
CA SER A 105 -5.59 -4.61 -3.71
C SER A 105 -4.66 -4.06 -2.64
N VAL A 106 -4.98 -4.33 -1.38
CA VAL A 106 -4.09 -4.10 -0.23
C VAL A 106 -3.34 -5.40 0.05
N ARG A 107 -2.04 -5.28 0.32
CA ARG A 107 -1.23 -6.40 0.79
C ARG A 107 -0.33 -5.92 1.91
N SER A 108 -0.78 -6.17 3.14
CA SER A 108 -0.03 -5.82 4.34
C SER A 108 1.20 -6.73 4.48
N ILE A 109 2.28 -6.16 5.01
CA ILE A 109 3.52 -6.88 5.32
C ILE A 109 3.96 -6.57 6.75
N ARG A 110 4.92 -7.35 7.23
CA ARG A 110 5.61 -7.14 8.50
C ARG A 110 7.11 -7.36 8.29
N SER A 111 7.92 -6.66 9.09
CA SER A 111 9.38 -6.78 9.10
C SER A 111 9.83 -7.56 10.33
N PHE A 112 10.93 -8.31 10.22
CA PHE A 112 11.53 -9.13 11.27
C PHE A 112 12.97 -8.72 11.52
#